data_AF-A0A969KWX4-F1
#
_entry.id   AF-A0A969KWX4-F1
#
_cell.length_a   1.000
_cell.length_b   1.000
_cell.length_c   1.000
_cell.angle_alpha   90.00
_cell.angle_beta   90.00
_cell.angle_gamma   90.00
#
_symmetry.space_group_name_H-M   'P 1'
#
loop_
_entity.id
_entity.type
_entity.pdbx_description
1 polymer ?
#
loop_
_entity_poly.entity_id
_entity_poly.type
_entity_poly.pdbx_seq_one_letter_code
_entity_poly.pdbx_strand_id
1 'polypeptide(L)' 'GALNVMGLASAQSAVLSALIYNALIIPALIPLALTGVKFRPLTANQLLQRNILVYGLGGVIAPFVAIKVIDLAIAAVGLA' A
#
# COMPACT_ATOMS: atom_id res chain seq x y z
N GLY A 1 -0.84 -8.22 23.54
CA GLY A 1 0.47 -8.79 23.19
C GLY A 1 0.57 -8.85 21.68
N ALA A 2 1.48 -8.02 21.14
CA ALA A 2 1.96 -7.86 19.77
C ALA A 2 1.16 -8.47 18.59
N LEU A 3 0.34 -7.65 17.92
CA LEU A 3 -0.10 -7.87 16.53
C LEU A 3 1.04 -7.50 15.55
N ASN A 4 2.19 -8.20 15.60
CA ASN A 4 3.22 -8.09 14.55
C ASN A 4 2.97 -9.12 13.45
N VAL A 5 1.87 -8.94 12.71
CA VAL A 5 1.48 -9.86 11.62
C VAL A 5 2.51 -9.86 10.49
N MET A 6 3.29 -8.79 10.35
CA MET A 6 4.28 -8.61 9.27
C MET A 6 5.71 -9.01 9.65
N GLY A 7 5.96 -9.42 10.90
CA GLY A 7 7.31 -9.78 11.38
C GLY A 7 8.35 -8.69 11.11
N LEU A 8 8.02 -7.42 11.38
CA LEU A 8 8.93 -6.29 11.20
C LEU A 8 10.04 -6.30 12.26
N ALA A 9 11.23 -5.82 11.89
CA ALA A 9 12.46 -5.99 12.66
C ALA A 9 12.45 -5.29 14.04
N SER A 10 11.89 -4.07 14.10
CA SER A 10 11.73 -3.32 15.35
C SER A 10 10.47 -2.43 15.28
N ALA A 11 9.92 -2.06 16.43
CA ALA A 11 8.76 -1.16 16.49
C ALA A 11 9.07 0.22 15.87
N GLN A 12 10.31 0.67 15.99
CA GLN A 12 10.76 1.97 15.48
C GLN A 12 10.91 1.96 13.95
N SER A 13 11.50 0.89 13.38
CA SER A 13 11.57 0.68 11.93
C SER A 13 10.17 0.50 11.32
N ALA A 14 9.25 -0.16 12.03
CA ALA A 14 7.87 -0.31 11.58
C ALA A 14 7.14 1.04 11.45
N VAL A 15 7.28 1.92 12.45
CA VAL A 15 6.70 3.27 12.40
C VAL A 15 7.32 4.10 11.29
N LEU A 16 8.65 4.07 11.14
CA LEU A 16 9.35 4.79 10.07
C LEU A 16 8.91 4.30 8.68
N SER A 17 8.86 3.00 8.47
CA SER A 17 8.42 2.39 7.21
C SER A 17 6.99 2.79 6.85
N ALA A 18 6.09 2.82 7.83
CA ALA A 18 4.71 3.25 7.62
C ALA A 18 4.61 4.75 7.26
N LEU A 19 5.38 5.61 7.93
CA LEU A 19 5.42 7.04 7.61
C LEU A 19 5.98 7.30 6.21
N ILE A 20 7.06 6.61 5.83
CA ILE A 20 7.65 6.70 4.48
C ILE A 20 6.65 6.22 3.44
N TYR A 21 5.97 5.11 3.66
CA TYR A 21 4.93 4.63 2.74
C TYR A 21 3.85 5.69 2.52
N ASN A 22 3.31 6.28 3.60
CA ASN A 22 2.29 7.32 3.50
C ASN A 22 2.79 8.56 2.74
N ALA A 23 4.05 8.95 2.93
CA ALA A 23 4.66 10.07 2.22
C ALA A 23 4.84 9.79 0.72
N LEU A 24 5.07 8.54 0.33
CA LEU A 24 5.28 8.15 -1.07
C LEU A 24 3.96 7.87 -1.81
N ILE A 25 2.99 7.25 -1.14
CA ILE A 25 1.76 6.79 -1.80
C ILE A 25 0.88 7.95 -2.27
N ILE A 26 0.85 9.07 -1.54
CA ILE A 26 0.04 10.23 -1.92
C ILE A 26 0.55 10.83 -3.24
N PRO A 27 1.83 11.24 -3.40
CA PRO A 27 2.36 11.69 -4.68
C PRO A 27 2.20 10.68 -5.81
N ALA A 28 2.37 9.38 -5.53
CA ALA A 28 2.23 8.34 -6.54
C ALA A 28 0.79 8.23 -7.07
N LEU A 29 -0.22 8.51 -6.23
CA LEU A 29 -1.63 8.47 -6.62
C LEU A 29 -2.15 9.78 -7.22
N ILE A 30 -1.47 10.91 -7.04
CA ILE A 30 -1.87 12.20 -7.65
C ILE A 30 -2.05 12.10 -9.17
N PRO A 31 -1.10 11.54 -9.95
CA PRO A 31 -1.29 11.38 -11.40
C PRO A 31 -2.53 10.57 -11.74
N LEU A 32 -2.79 9.47 -11.00
CA LEU A 32 -3.97 8.63 -11.21
C LEU A 32 -5.27 9.39 -10.92
N ALA A 33 -5.27 10.23 -9.88
CA ALA A 33 -6.40 11.09 -9.54
C ALA A 33 -6.65 12.16 -10.62
N LEU A 34 -5.59 12.69 -11.24
CA LEU A 34 -5.69 13.69 -12.31
C LEU A 34 -6.12 13.08 -13.66
N THR A 35 -5.60 11.90 -14.02
CA THR A 35 -5.95 11.24 -15.30
C THR A 35 -7.31 10.54 -15.25
N GLY A 36 -7.83 10.30 -14.04
CA GLY A 36 -9.02 9.48 -13.82
C GLY A 36 -8.80 8.01 -14.18
N VAL A 37 -9.78 7.18 -13.81
CA VAL A 37 -9.79 5.74 -14.13
C VAL A 37 -10.64 5.48 -15.36
N LYS A 38 -10.09 4.73 -16.33
CA LYS A 38 -10.77 4.41 -17.59
C LYS A 38 -12.10 3.69 -17.32
N PHE A 39 -13.22 4.38 -17.56
CA PHE A 39 -14.54 3.79 -17.45
C PHE A 39 -14.75 2.73 -18.53
N ARG A 40 -15.37 1.61 -18.15
CA ARG A 40 -15.76 0.55 -19.10
C ARG A 40 -17.28 0.35 -18.99
N PRO A 41 -18.03 0.35 -20.10
CA PRO A 41 -19.46 0.10 -20.08
C PRO A 41 -19.70 -1.37 -19.71
N LEU A 42 -19.98 -1.61 -18.44
CA LEU A 42 -20.30 -2.90 -17.85
C LEU A 42 -21.57 -2.71 -17.01
N THR A 43 -22.27 -3.80 -16.73
CA THR A 43 -23.41 -3.73 -15.80
C THR A 43 -22.94 -3.28 -14.42
N ALA A 44 -23.82 -2.63 -13.65
CA ALA A 44 -23.47 -2.10 -12.32
C ALA A 44 -22.87 -3.17 -11.40
N ASN A 45 -23.40 -4.40 -11.45
CA ASN A 45 -22.92 -5.52 -10.64
C ASN A 45 -21.50 -5.95 -11.03
N GLN A 46 -21.22 -6.05 -12.34
CA GLN A 46 -19.88 -6.38 -12.85
C GLN A 46 -18.85 -5.29 -12.55
N LEU A 47 -19.25 -4.00 -12.62
CA LEU A 47 -18.39 -2.88 -12.24
C LEU A 47 -18.02 -2.93 -10.76
N LEU A 48 -19.00 -3.15 -9.88
CA LEU A 48 -18.77 -3.22 -8.44
C LEU A 48 -17.82 -4.36 -8.07
N GLN A 49 -18.07 -5.58 -8.57
CA GLN A 49 -17.20 -6.73 -8.32
C GLN A 49 -15.77 -6.47 -8.76
N ARG A 50 -15.59 -5.91 -9.97
CA ARG A 50 -14.27 -5.59 -10.51
C ARG A 50 -13.55 -4.50 -9.70
N ASN A 51 -14.27 -3.46 -9.28
CA ASN A 51 -13.68 -2.39 -8.49
C ASN A 51 -13.27 -2.87 -7.09
N ILE A 52 -14.09 -3.72 -6.44
CA ILE A 52 -13.73 -4.34 -5.16
C ILE A 52 -12.51 -5.26 -5.34
N LEU A 53 -12.48 -6.08 -6.40
CA LEU A 53 -11.36 -6.98 -6.65
C LEU A 53 -10.06 -6.24 -6.99
N VAL A 54 -10.10 -5.14 -7.75
CA VAL A 54 -8.89 -4.43 -8.16
C VAL A 54 -8.48 -3.39 -7.12
N TYR A 55 -9.37 -2.47 -6.78
CA TYR A 55 -9.05 -1.34 -5.89
C TYR A 55 -9.20 -1.70 -4.41
N GLY A 56 -10.14 -2.59 -4.06
CA GLY A 56 -10.27 -3.10 -2.69
C GLY A 56 -9.11 -4.02 -2.32
N LEU A 57 -8.95 -5.14 -3.05
CA LEU A 57 -7.86 -6.09 -2.76
C LEU A 57 -6.48 -5.45 -2.98
N GLY A 58 -6.30 -4.70 -4.08
CA GLY A 58 -5.06 -3.99 -4.34
C GLY A 58 -4.74 -2.96 -3.25
N GLY A 59 -5.74 -2.21 -2.77
CA GLY A 59 -5.58 -1.25 -1.67
C GLY A 59 -5.23 -1.89 -0.33
N VAL A 60 -5.67 -3.13 -0.09
CA VAL A 60 -5.29 -3.90 1.10
C VAL A 60 -3.89 -4.48 0.96
N ILE A 61 -3.53 -5.06 -0.19
CA ILE A 61 -2.24 -5.77 -0.35
C ILE A 61 -1.07 -4.80 -0.52
N ALA A 62 -1.24 -3.73 -1.31
CA ALA A 62 -0.18 -2.76 -1.63
C ALA A 62 0.57 -2.20 -0.41
N PRO A 63 -0.09 -1.71 0.67
CA PRO A 63 0.62 -1.16 1.83
C PRO A 63 1.47 -2.21 2.54
N PHE A 64 1.01 -3.46 2.66
CA PHE A 64 1.78 -4.50 3.35
C PHE A 64 3.07 -4.83 2.60
N VAL A 65 2.97 -4.99 1.28
CA VAL A 65 4.14 -5.27 0.44
C VAL A 65 5.11 -4.10 0.47
N ALA A 66 4.61 -2.87 0.32
CA ALA A 66 5.46 -1.68 0.29
C ALA A 66 6.14 -1.42 1.64
N ILE A 67 5.41 -1.49 2.76
CA ILE A 67 5.98 -1.32 4.11
C ILE A 67 7.05 -2.37 4.37
N LYS A 68 6.82 -3.64 3.97
CA LYS A 68 7.83 -4.69 4.16
C LYS A 68 9.10 -4.43 3.36
N VAL A 69 8.98 -3.96 2.12
CA VAL A 69 10.12 -3.62 1.27
C VAL A 69 10.90 -2.44 1.86
N ILE A 70 10.20 -1.41 2.37
CA ILE A 70 10.83 -0.26 3.02
C ILE A 70 11.55 -0.69 4.31
N ASP A 71 10.92 -1.53 5.15
CA ASP A 71 11.51 -2.04 6.39
C ASP A 71 12.79 -2.83 6.12
N LEU A 72 12.76 -3.71 5.12
CA LEU A 72 13.93 -4.47 4.70
C LEU A 72 15.05 -3.57 4.15
N ALA A 73 14.71 -2.52 3.39
CA ALA A 73 15.69 -1.57 2.90
C ALA A 73 16.34 -0.76 4.04
N ILE A 74 15.56 -0.31 5.02
CA ILE A 74 16.06 0.40 6.22
C ILE A 74 16.98 -0.52 7.03
N ALA A 75 16.55 -1.77 7.26
CA ALA A 75 17.33 -2.76 7.98
C ALA A 75 18.65 -3.10 7.25
N ALA A 76 18.62 -3.23 5.92
CA ALA A 76 19.82 -3.51 5.12
C ALA A 76 20.85 -2.37 5.12
N VAL A 77 20.39 -1.12 5.25
CA VAL A 77 21.27 0.07 5.34
C VAL A 77 21.82 0.28 6.76
N GLY A 78 21.41 -0.51 7.74
CA GLY A 78 21.91 -0.44 9.12
C GLY A 78 21.34 0.73 9.93
N LEU A 79 20.18 1.25 9.51
CA LEU A 79 19.45 2.32 10.21
C LEU A 79 18.50 1.79 11.29
N ALA A 80 18.58 0.50 11.62
CA ALA A 80 17.69 -0.22 12.52
C ALA A 80 18.36 -0.64 13.83
#